data_AF-Q8A971-F1
#
_entry.id   AF-Q8A971-F1
#
_cell.length_a   1.000
_cell.length_b   1.000
_cell.length_c   1.000
_cell.angle_alpha   90.00
_cell.angle_beta   90.00
_cell.angle_gamma   90.00
#
_symmetry.space_group_name_H-M   'P 1'
#
loop_
_entity.id
_entity.type
_entity.pdbx_description
1 polymer ?
#
loop_
_entity_poly.entity_id
_entity_poly.type
_entity_poly.pdbx_seq_one_letter_code
_entity_poly.pdbx_strand_id
1 'polypeptide(L)'
;MSNNNTMDNTSQIELFQKYCSLLKKQDFDNANTLFNKIDWFRFCKVGYHNVLKTVPVITEDLLLSIFCSRDSRGLWDFYIDNFILKVSIRRKMSPKVEAFGWKHVYQMDYPARDDRFILVSILSKYSLTDRMTNEELDYYNQFSEEFTIYRGTNEEEFESKEFGVSWTPEQKVAEFFAFREEELTSERSKRIVLAATVHKADIVTCLLGRNEYEFIVAPERLLDIHVLLNQRTNLYDIYVDEVRHIRL
;
A
#
# COMPACT_ATOMS: atom_id res chain seq x y z
N MET A 1 10.02 3.16 36.03
CA MET A 1 9.98 1.71 35.80
C MET A 1 8.93 1.44 34.72
N SER A 2 9.36 1.44 33.47
CA SER A 2 8.54 1.04 32.32
C SER A 2 8.91 -0.40 31.96
N ASN A 3 7.97 -1.33 32.15
CA ASN A 3 8.13 -2.72 31.73
C ASN A 3 8.05 -2.81 30.20
N ASN A 4 9.17 -2.63 29.52
CA ASN A 4 9.33 -3.08 28.15
C ASN A 4 9.53 -4.60 28.16
N ASN A 5 8.43 -5.35 28.20
CA ASN A 5 8.44 -6.79 27.96
C ASN A 5 8.68 -7.05 26.46
N THR A 6 9.92 -6.84 26.01
CA THR A 6 10.37 -7.32 24.70
C THR A 6 10.63 -8.82 24.81
N MET A 7 9.64 -9.65 24.45
CA MET A 7 9.87 -11.09 24.21
C MET A 7 11.00 -11.27 23.18
N ASP A 8 11.89 -12.23 23.39
CA ASP A 8 12.98 -12.53 22.44
C ASP A 8 12.46 -13.26 21.18
N ASN A 9 13.24 -13.26 20.09
CA ASN A 9 12.82 -13.83 18.80
C ASN A 9 12.51 -15.34 18.87
N THR A 10 13.20 -16.08 19.75
CA THR A 10 12.98 -17.51 20.03
C THR A 10 11.58 -17.74 20.58
N SER A 11 11.15 -16.89 21.52
CA SER A 11 9.81 -16.92 22.10
C SER A 11 8.70 -16.69 21.06
N GLN A 12 8.94 -15.82 20.06
CA GLN A 12 7.99 -15.57 18.97
C GLN A 12 7.88 -16.74 17.99
N ILE A 13 8.98 -17.44 17.71
CA ILE A 13 8.99 -18.67 16.89
C ILE A 13 8.17 -19.77 17.56
N GLU A 14 8.32 -19.97 18.88
CA GLU A 14 7.55 -20.97 19.62
C GLU A 14 6.05 -20.66 19.63
N LEU A 15 5.68 -19.39 19.83
CA LEU A 15 4.28 -18.94 19.72
C LEU A 15 3.71 -19.24 18.34
N PHE A 16 4.46 -18.96 17.28
CA PHE A 16 4.04 -19.25 15.91
C PHE A 16 3.93 -20.76 15.62
N GLN A 17 4.88 -21.57 16.06
CA GLN A 17 4.82 -23.03 15.90
C GLN A 17 3.60 -23.62 16.62
N LYS A 18 3.30 -23.10 17.82
CA LYS A 18 2.09 -23.46 18.58
C LYS A 18 0.83 -23.01 17.85
N TYR A 19 0.81 -21.81 17.26
CA TYR A 19 -0.28 -21.34 16.42
C TYR A 19 -0.53 -22.27 15.23
N CYS A 20 0.53 -22.65 14.50
CA CYS A 20 0.44 -23.59 13.39
C CYS A 20 -0.08 -24.97 13.82
N SER A 21 0.34 -25.46 14.99
CA SER A 21 -0.13 -26.73 15.56
C SER A 21 -1.63 -26.70 15.87
N LEU A 22 -2.14 -25.58 16.41
CA LEU A 22 -3.56 -25.37 16.68
C LEU A 22 -4.36 -25.35 15.37
N LEU A 23 -3.85 -24.68 14.34
CA LEU A 23 -4.46 -24.69 13.01
C LEU A 23 -4.53 -26.09 12.39
N LYS A 24 -3.51 -26.96 12.55
CA LYS A 24 -3.59 -28.38 12.11
C LYS A 24 -4.73 -29.14 12.76
N LYS A 25 -5.00 -28.80 14.02
CA LYS A 25 -6.03 -29.43 14.86
C LYS A 25 -7.41 -28.80 14.66
N GLN A 26 -7.54 -27.79 13.79
CA GLN A 26 -8.76 -27.00 13.58
C GLN A 26 -9.27 -26.33 14.88
N ASP A 27 -8.35 -26.03 15.81
CA ASP A 27 -8.64 -25.35 17.06
C ASP A 27 -8.52 -23.83 16.86
N PHE A 28 -9.54 -23.25 16.20
CA PHE A 28 -9.51 -21.86 15.75
C PHE A 28 -9.62 -20.84 16.89
N ASP A 29 -10.33 -21.14 17.97
CA ASP A 29 -10.51 -20.23 19.11
C ASP A 29 -9.18 -19.99 19.83
N ASN A 30 -8.43 -21.07 20.08
CA ASN A 30 -7.10 -20.95 20.69
C ASN A 30 -6.07 -20.40 19.70
N ALA A 31 -6.20 -20.71 18.41
CA ALA A 31 -5.34 -20.12 17.38
C ALA A 31 -5.53 -18.60 17.32
N ASN A 32 -6.76 -18.09 17.35
CA ASN A 32 -7.06 -16.65 17.34
C ASN A 32 -6.57 -15.94 18.63
N THR A 33 -6.67 -16.62 19.78
CA THR A 33 -6.12 -16.08 21.03
C THR A 33 -4.60 -15.95 20.97
N LEU A 34 -3.92 -16.89 20.31
CA LEU A 34 -2.48 -16.89 20.17
C LEU A 34 -2.01 -15.93 19.08
N PHE A 35 -2.81 -15.74 18.04
CA PHE A 35 -2.59 -14.81 16.95
C PHE A 35 -2.32 -13.39 17.45
N ASN A 36 -3.13 -12.90 18.39
CA ASN A 36 -2.99 -11.56 18.98
C ASN A 36 -1.76 -11.40 19.89
N LYS A 37 -1.07 -12.50 20.22
CA LYS A 37 0.14 -12.51 21.05
C LYS A 37 1.42 -12.61 20.24
N ILE A 38 1.30 -12.94 18.94
CA ILE A 38 2.43 -12.98 18.02
C ILE A 38 2.69 -11.56 17.56
N ASP A 39 3.91 -11.09 17.80
CA ASP A 39 4.41 -9.86 17.20
C ASP A 39 4.77 -10.16 15.74
N TRP A 40 3.74 -10.12 14.87
CA TRP A 40 3.89 -10.42 13.46
C TRP A 40 4.92 -9.52 12.78
N PHE A 41 5.05 -8.26 13.21
CA PHE A 41 6.04 -7.33 12.67
C PHE A 41 7.47 -7.79 12.94
N ARG A 42 7.78 -8.13 14.19
CA ARG A 42 9.10 -8.66 14.57
C ARG A 42 9.35 -10.04 13.98
N PHE A 43 8.29 -10.84 13.88
CA PHE A 43 8.32 -12.15 13.24
C PHE A 43 8.68 -12.05 11.76
N CYS A 44 8.29 -11.00 11.03
CA CYS A 44 8.59 -10.87 9.59
C CYS A 44 10.06 -10.53 9.25
N LYS A 45 10.84 -9.97 10.19
CA LYS A 45 12.18 -9.42 9.90
C LYS A 45 13.32 -10.44 9.79
N VAL A 46 13.14 -11.70 10.19
CA VAL A 46 14.26 -12.66 10.37
C VAL A 46 14.28 -13.83 9.35
N GLY A 47 13.83 -13.60 8.11
CA GLY A 47 14.14 -14.51 6.98
C GLY A 47 13.29 -15.79 6.87
N TYR A 48 11.98 -15.69 7.02
CA TYR A 48 11.09 -16.83 7.28
C TYR A 48 10.28 -17.38 6.09
N HIS A 49 10.82 -17.31 4.88
CA HIS A 49 10.15 -17.86 3.68
C HIS A 49 9.94 -19.38 3.83
N ASN A 50 10.73 -20.02 4.69
CA ASN A 50 10.63 -21.43 5.05
C ASN A 50 9.57 -21.73 6.13
N VAL A 51 9.12 -20.74 6.89
CA VAL A 51 8.18 -20.93 8.01
C VAL A 51 6.73 -20.78 7.55
N LEU A 52 6.45 -19.92 6.56
CA LEU A 52 5.14 -19.95 5.90
C LEU A 52 4.89 -21.25 5.13
N LYS A 53 5.94 -21.86 4.57
CA LYS A 53 5.85 -23.19 3.94
C LYS A 53 5.41 -24.29 4.92
N THR A 54 5.56 -24.07 6.23
CA THR A 54 5.13 -25.02 7.26
C THR A 54 3.76 -24.69 7.87
N VAL A 55 3.17 -23.54 7.49
CA VAL A 55 1.79 -23.18 7.86
C VAL A 55 0.83 -24.09 7.09
N PRO A 56 0.11 -24.97 7.78
CA PRO A 56 -0.74 -25.98 7.16
C PRO A 56 -2.07 -25.40 6.66
N VAL A 57 -2.51 -24.29 7.28
CA VAL A 57 -3.73 -23.57 6.93
C VAL A 57 -3.42 -22.09 7.02
N ILE A 58 -3.44 -21.42 5.87
CA ILE A 58 -3.35 -19.96 5.82
C ILE A 58 -4.79 -19.44 5.89
N THR A 59 -5.12 -18.74 6.97
CA THR A 59 -6.44 -18.11 7.17
C THR A 59 -6.50 -16.75 6.50
N GLU A 60 -7.71 -16.27 6.23
CA GLU A 60 -7.93 -14.92 5.69
C GLU A 60 -7.45 -13.83 6.65
N ASP A 61 -7.68 -14.00 7.95
CA ASP A 61 -7.22 -13.05 8.97
C ASP A 61 -5.69 -12.93 9.00
N LEU A 62 -4.99 -14.05 8.83
CA LEU A 62 -3.53 -14.07 8.73
C LEU A 62 -3.09 -13.32 7.48
N LEU A 63 -3.68 -13.60 6.32
CA LEU A 63 -3.34 -12.89 5.08
C LEU A 63 -3.61 -11.39 5.19
N LEU A 64 -4.78 -11.00 5.69
CA LEU A 64 -5.15 -9.61 5.88
C LEU A 64 -4.18 -8.88 6.81
N SER A 65 -3.77 -9.53 7.90
CA SER A 65 -2.81 -8.94 8.84
C SER A 65 -1.43 -8.81 8.24
N ILE A 66 -1.00 -9.77 7.41
CA ILE A 66 0.25 -9.65 6.65
C ILE A 66 0.12 -8.47 5.65
N PHE A 67 -0.97 -8.36 4.88
CA PHE A 67 -1.17 -7.25 3.92
C PHE A 67 -1.17 -5.88 4.59
N CYS A 68 -1.73 -5.78 5.80
CA CYS A 68 -1.73 -4.56 6.58
C CYS A 68 -0.38 -4.28 7.27
N SER A 69 0.48 -5.30 7.41
CA SER A 69 1.79 -5.17 8.05
C SER A 69 2.80 -4.55 7.08
N ARG A 70 3.39 -3.43 7.49
CA ARG A 70 4.10 -2.49 6.62
C ARG A 70 5.50 -2.95 6.11
N ASP A 71 5.99 -4.16 6.41
CA ASP A 71 7.45 -4.41 6.40
C ASP A 71 7.94 -5.84 6.08
N SER A 72 7.29 -6.60 5.17
CA SER A 72 7.65 -8.01 4.99
C SER A 72 7.77 -8.53 3.55
N ARG A 73 8.72 -8.00 2.77
CA ARG A 73 9.08 -8.49 1.40
C ARG A 73 9.09 -10.03 1.26
N GLY A 74 9.63 -10.74 2.26
CA GLY A 74 9.80 -12.20 2.22
C GLY A 74 8.54 -13.06 2.41
N LEU A 75 7.44 -12.52 2.96
CA LEU A 75 6.15 -13.25 3.00
C LEU A 75 5.40 -13.16 1.67
N TRP A 76 5.80 -12.22 0.80
CA TRP A 76 5.07 -11.88 -0.42
C TRP A 76 5.50 -12.66 -1.63
N ASP A 77 6.79 -12.97 -1.78
CA ASP A 77 7.26 -13.94 -2.77
C ASP A 77 6.48 -15.26 -2.62
N PHE A 78 6.26 -15.68 -1.36
CA PHE A 78 5.42 -16.83 -1.05
C PHE A 78 3.96 -16.64 -1.50
N TYR A 79 3.32 -15.47 -1.26
CA TYR A 79 1.93 -15.24 -1.67
C TYR A 79 1.77 -15.18 -3.19
N ILE A 80 2.63 -14.40 -3.87
CA ILE A 80 2.64 -14.27 -5.33
C ILE A 80 2.85 -15.64 -5.97
N ASP A 81 3.83 -16.40 -5.50
CA ASP A 81 4.12 -17.73 -6.02
C ASP A 81 3.04 -18.76 -5.75
N ASN A 82 2.24 -18.65 -4.68
CA ASN A 82 1.29 -19.69 -4.27
C ASN A 82 -0.18 -19.36 -4.56
N PHE A 83 -0.55 -18.08 -4.69
CA PHE A 83 -1.94 -17.65 -4.81
C PHE A 83 -2.23 -16.80 -6.05
N ILE A 84 -1.27 -16.00 -6.53
CA ILE A 84 -1.46 -15.18 -7.75
C ILE A 84 -0.92 -15.89 -9.01
N LEU A 85 0.33 -16.39 -8.99
CA LEU A 85 0.99 -16.97 -10.16
C LEU A 85 0.80 -18.48 -10.31
N LYS A 86 0.69 -19.25 -9.20
CA LYS A 86 0.38 -20.68 -9.28
C LYS A 86 -1.11 -20.94 -9.20
N VAL A 87 -1.67 -21.28 -10.36
CA VAL A 87 -3.02 -21.81 -10.66
C VAL A 87 -3.48 -22.97 -9.74
N SER A 88 -2.61 -23.53 -8.90
CA SER A 88 -2.84 -24.78 -8.16
C SER A 88 -3.48 -24.64 -6.78
N ILE A 89 -3.54 -23.44 -6.18
CA ILE A 89 -4.30 -23.24 -4.93
C ILE A 89 -5.56 -22.43 -5.25
N ARG A 90 -6.58 -23.13 -5.76
CA ARG A 90 -7.95 -22.61 -5.94
C ARG A 90 -8.68 -22.42 -4.61
N ARG A 91 -8.07 -21.77 -3.62
CA ARG A 91 -8.84 -21.27 -2.47
C ARG A 91 -9.43 -19.94 -2.87
N LYS A 92 -10.76 -19.90 -3.02
CA LYS A 92 -11.50 -18.65 -3.19
C LYS A 92 -11.30 -17.83 -1.92
N MET A 93 -10.58 -16.73 -2.02
CA MET A 93 -10.38 -15.81 -0.92
C MET A 93 -11.57 -14.85 -0.85
N SER A 94 -11.76 -14.22 0.31
CA SER A 94 -12.71 -13.12 0.40
C SER A 94 -12.28 -11.94 -0.47
N PRO A 95 -13.24 -11.15 -0.97
CA PRO A 95 -12.98 -9.91 -1.71
C PRO A 95 -11.95 -9.01 -1.03
N LYS A 96 -12.01 -8.93 0.31
CA LYS A 96 -11.11 -8.11 1.11
C LYS A 96 -9.66 -8.58 1.02
N VAL A 97 -9.41 -9.87 1.21
CA VAL A 97 -8.05 -10.45 1.12
C VAL A 97 -7.47 -10.25 -0.28
N GLU A 98 -8.28 -10.47 -1.33
CA GLU A 98 -7.83 -10.28 -2.71
C GLU A 98 -7.50 -8.81 -3.01
N ALA A 99 -8.38 -7.88 -2.64
CA ALA A 99 -8.18 -6.44 -2.87
C ALA A 99 -6.92 -5.91 -2.17
N PHE A 100 -6.71 -6.28 -0.90
CA PHE A 100 -5.52 -5.89 -0.16
C PHE A 100 -4.23 -6.47 -0.75
N GLY A 101 -4.28 -7.70 -1.29
CA GLY A 101 -3.15 -8.28 -2.02
C GLY A 101 -2.78 -7.48 -3.28
N TRP A 102 -3.77 -7.08 -4.06
CA TRP A 102 -3.53 -6.25 -5.25
C TRP A 102 -2.96 -4.87 -4.90
N LYS A 103 -3.44 -4.22 -3.83
CA LYS A 103 -2.88 -2.95 -3.35
C LYS A 103 -1.40 -3.07 -2.98
N HIS A 104 -1.03 -4.13 -2.29
CA HIS A 104 0.37 -4.34 -1.89
C HIS A 104 1.28 -4.59 -3.10
N VAL A 105 0.81 -5.40 -4.06
CA VAL A 105 1.51 -5.68 -5.33
C VAL A 105 1.88 -4.36 -6.02
N TYR A 106 0.91 -3.44 -6.14
CA TYR A 106 1.16 -2.10 -6.65
C TYR A 106 2.19 -1.30 -5.86
N GLN A 107 2.10 -1.28 -4.52
CA GLN A 107 3.05 -0.54 -3.67
C GLN A 107 4.50 -1.05 -3.77
N MET A 108 4.67 -2.31 -4.17
CA MET A 108 5.96 -2.97 -4.40
C MET A 108 6.51 -2.77 -5.82
N ASP A 109 5.80 -2.02 -6.68
CA ASP A 109 6.15 -1.80 -8.09
C ASP A 109 6.21 -3.09 -8.92
N TYR A 110 5.35 -4.05 -8.58
CA TYR A 110 5.10 -5.29 -9.31
C TYR A 110 3.62 -5.31 -9.73
N PRO A 111 3.21 -5.66 -10.96
CA PRO A 111 4.01 -5.98 -12.13
C PRO A 111 4.64 -4.71 -12.76
N ALA A 112 5.37 -4.88 -13.86
CA ALA A 112 6.03 -3.79 -14.61
C ALA A 112 5.10 -2.59 -14.88
N ARG A 113 5.69 -1.40 -15.11
CA ARG A 113 5.01 -0.09 -15.26
C ARG A 113 3.74 -0.09 -16.12
N ASP A 114 3.67 -0.93 -17.14
CA ASP A 114 2.55 -0.99 -18.10
C ASP A 114 1.27 -1.63 -17.53
N ASP A 115 1.37 -2.37 -16.41
CA ASP A 115 0.23 -3.05 -15.78
C ASP A 115 -0.42 -2.26 -14.63
N ARG A 116 -0.01 -1.01 -14.35
CA ARG A 116 -0.59 -0.25 -13.20
C ARG A 116 -2.10 0.03 -13.34
N PHE A 117 -2.62 0.05 -14.56
CA PHE A 117 -4.06 0.12 -14.85
C PHE A 117 -4.81 -1.18 -14.50
N ILE A 118 -4.10 -2.32 -14.39
CA ILE A 118 -4.69 -3.56 -13.90
C ILE A 118 -5.23 -3.38 -12.49
N LEU A 119 -4.56 -2.55 -11.67
CA LEU A 119 -5.01 -2.26 -10.31
C LEU A 119 -6.35 -1.53 -10.32
N VAL A 120 -6.48 -0.50 -11.17
CA VAL A 120 -7.74 0.23 -11.35
C VAL A 120 -8.86 -0.74 -11.74
N SER A 121 -8.63 -1.56 -12.76
CA SER A 121 -9.62 -2.52 -13.27
C SER A 121 -10.02 -3.57 -12.23
N ILE A 122 -9.04 -4.11 -11.49
CA ILE A 122 -9.28 -5.16 -10.50
C ILE A 122 -9.95 -4.59 -9.25
N LEU A 123 -9.38 -3.53 -8.66
CA LEU A 123 -9.90 -2.97 -7.42
C LEU A 123 -11.29 -2.33 -7.60
N SER A 124 -11.63 -1.88 -8.80
CA SER A 124 -12.97 -1.36 -9.12
C SER A 124 -14.09 -2.41 -9.05
N LYS A 125 -13.76 -3.70 -9.00
CA LYS A 125 -14.73 -4.79 -8.82
C LYS A 125 -15.13 -5.03 -7.37
N TYR A 126 -14.37 -4.47 -6.42
CA TYR A 126 -14.59 -4.65 -5.00
C TYR A 126 -15.25 -3.42 -4.38
N SER A 127 -16.01 -3.65 -3.31
CA SER A 127 -16.59 -2.54 -2.53
C SER A 127 -15.47 -1.70 -1.88
N LEU A 128 -15.75 -0.43 -1.56
CA LEU A 128 -14.82 0.43 -0.83
C LEU A 128 -14.37 -0.22 0.49
N THR A 129 -15.28 -0.87 1.21
CA THR A 129 -15.00 -1.56 2.48
C THR A 129 -14.14 -2.81 2.35
N ASP A 130 -14.09 -3.42 1.16
CA ASP A 130 -13.21 -4.56 0.88
C ASP A 130 -11.81 -4.11 0.47
N ARG A 131 -11.66 -2.92 -0.12
CA ARG A 131 -10.38 -2.42 -0.66
C ARG A 131 -9.72 -1.33 0.17
N MET A 132 -10.35 -0.85 1.24
CA MET A 132 -9.79 0.16 2.15
C MET A 132 -9.82 -0.34 3.61
N THR A 133 -8.82 0.05 4.39
CA THR A 133 -8.85 -0.07 5.86
C THR A 133 -9.85 0.92 6.44
N ASN A 134 -10.20 0.78 7.71
CA ASN A 134 -11.03 1.77 8.39
C ASN A 134 -10.37 3.15 8.41
N GLU A 135 -9.05 3.21 8.63
CA GLU A 135 -8.27 4.46 8.59
C GLU A 135 -8.33 5.12 7.21
N GLU A 136 -8.17 4.33 6.13
CA GLU A 136 -8.28 4.80 4.75
C GLU A 136 -9.69 5.27 4.40
N LEU A 137 -10.73 4.58 4.89
CA LEU A 137 -12.13 5.00 4.73
C LEU A 137 -12.43 6.29 5.48
N ASP A 138 -11.96 6.41 6.73
CA ASP A 138 -12.14 7.60 7.54
C ASP A 138 -11.46 8.81 6.91
N TYR A 139 -10.27 8.63 6.32
CA TYR A 139 -9.60 9.66 5.54
C TYR A 139 -10.37 10.02 4.26
N TYR A 140 -10.74 9.03 3.46
CA TYR A 140 -11.54 9.21 2.25
C TYR A 140 -12.85 9.95 2.53
N ASN A 141 -13.49 9.67 3.66
CA ASN A 141 -14.77 10.27 4.02
C ASN A 141 -14.70 11.77 4.37
N GLN A 142 -13.51 12.32 4.65
CA GLN A 142 -13.31 13.73 4.97
C GLN A 142 -13.47 14.65 3.76
N PHE A 143 -13.32 14.11 2.54
CA PHE A 143 -13.39 14.90 1.30
C PHE A 143 -14.84 15.16 0.86
N SER A 144 -15.05 16.32 0.23
CA SER A 144 -16.29 16.68 -0.47
C SER A 144 -16.50 15.80 -1.71
N GLU A 145 -17.71 15.84 -2.28
CA GLU A 145 -18.06 15.06 -3.49
C GLU A 145 -17.17 15.41 -4.70
N GLU A 146 -16.62 16.62 -4.73
CA GLU A 146 -15.66 17.07 -5.71
C GLU A 146 -14.54 17.84 -4.99
N PHE A 147 -13.29 17.58 -5.36
CA PHE A 147 -12.12 18.23 -4.76
C PHE A 147 -10.90 18.16 -5.71
N THR A 148 -9.86 18.94 -5.38
CA THR A 148 -8.61 18.96 -6.15
C THR A 148 -7.64 17.89 -5.66
N ILE A 149 -6.99 17.22 -6.61
CA ILE A 149 -5.85 16.33 -6.38
C ILE A 149 -4.67 16.75 -7.24
N TYR A 150 -3.48 16.30 -6.84
CA TYR A 150 -2.20 16.74 -7.36
C TYR A 150 -1.33 15.55 -7.76
N ARG A 151 -0.42 15.78 -8.70
CA ARG A 151 0.56 14.77 -9.14
C ARG A 151 1.88 15.43 -9.51
N GLY A 152 2.98 14.94 -8.94
CA GLY A 152 4.32 15.32 -9.35
C GLY A 152 4.77 14.50 -10.55
N THR A 153 5.15 15.16 -11.65
CA THR A 153 5.59 14.50 -12.89
C THR A 153 6.54 15.40 -13.72
N ASN A 154 6.56 15.26 -15.04
CA ASN A 154 7.34 16.03 -16.01
C ASN A 154 6.44 16.55 -17.16
N GLU A 155 6.95 17.51 -17.93
CA GLU A 155 6.24 18.08 -19.09
C GLU A 155 5.85 17.02 -20.13
N GLU A 156 6.67 15.97 -20.31
CA GLU A 156 6.39 14.89 -21.28
C GLU A 156 5.08 14.17 -20.97
N GLU A 157 4.81 13.81 -19.71
CA GLU A 157 3.54 13.17 -19.31
C GLU A 157 2.33 14.10 -19.55
N PHE A 158 2.51 15.41 -19.37
CA PHE A 158 1.47 16.39 -19.64
C PHE A 158 1.19 16.59 -21.13
N GLU A 159 2.25 16.65 -21.95
CA GLU A 159 2.16 16.80 -23.39
C GLU A 159 1.57 15.56 -24.07
N SER A 160 1.95 14.36 -23.61
CA SER A 160 1.43 13.09 -24.13
C SER A 160 -0.01 12.82 -23.71
N LYS A 161 -0.45 13.39 -22.57
CA LYS A 161 -1.73 13.11 -21.89
C LYS A 161 -1.86 11.66 -21.40
N GLU A 162 -0.75 10.95 -21.29
CA GLU A 162 -0.70 9.58 -20.77
C GLU A 162 -0.43 9.60 -19.26
N PHE A 163 -1.42 10.06 -18.49
CA PHE A 163 -1.24 10.27 -17.06
C PHE A 163 -1.20 8.95 -16.27
N GLY A 164 -0.40 8.92 -15.21
CA GLY A 164 -0.41 7.84 -14.23
C GLY A 164 -1.64 7.87 -13.31
N VAL A 165 -1.89 6.73 -12.65
CA VAL A 165 -3.05 6.53 -11.76
C VAL A 165 -2.87 7.08 -10.34
N SER A 166 -1.64 7.46 -9.97
CA SER A 166 -1.25 7.88 -8.62
C SER A 166 -1.35 9.39 -8.47
N TRP A 167 -2.24 9.84 -7.59
CA TRP A 167 -2.49 11.24 -7.27
C TRP A 167 -2.56 11.40 -5.75
N THR A 168 -2.47 12.63 -5.25
CA THR A 168 -2.53 12.94 -3.82
C THR A 168 -3.36 14.19 -3.60
N PRO A 169 -4.19 14.29 -2.54
CA PRO A 169 -4.88 15.53 -2.21
C PRO A 169 -3.93 16.57 -1.59
N GLU A 170 -2.68 16.21 -1.30
CA GLU A 170 -1.70 17.06 -0.64
C GLU A 170 -0.70 17.64 -1.65
N GLN A 171 -0.82 18.93 -1.98
CA GLN A 171 0.10 19.59 -2.93
C GLN A 171 1.57 19.40 -2.55
N LYS A 172 1.89 19.48 -1.25
CA LYS A 172 3.26 19.30 -0.73
C LYS A 172 3.87 17.94 -1.07
N VAL A 173 3.04 16.89 -1.09
CA VAL A 173 3.47 15.54 -1.47
C VAL A 173 3.77 15.50 -2.97
N ALA A 174 2.88 16.02 -3.82
CA ALA A 174 3.10 16.09 -5.25
C ALA A 174 4.36 16.89 -5.61
N GLU A 175 4.60 17.99 -4.91
CA GLU A 175 5.82 18.80 -5.04
C GLU A 175 7.09 18.00 -4.69
N PHE A 176 7.06 17.23 -3.59
CA PHE A 176 8.15 16.32 -3.24
C PHE A 176 8.45 15.32 -4.37
N PHE A 177 7.44 14.66 -4.92
CA PHE A 177 7.66 13.70 -6.01
C PHE A 177 8.16 14.34 -7.31
N ALA A 178 7.74 15.56 -7.64
CA ALA A 178 8.22 16.28 -8.81
C ALA A 178 9.71 16.65 -8.68
N PHE A 179 10.13 17.17 -7.52
CA PHE A 179 11.41 17.87 -7.38
C PHE A 179 12.48 17.15 -6.55
N ARG A 180 12.16 16.03 -5.87
CA ARG A 180 13.15 15.29 -5.04
C ARG A 180 14.36 14.75 -5.80
N GLU A 181 14.29 14.67 -7.13
CA GLU A 181 15.34 14.11 -7.99
C GLU A 181 16.08 15.18 -8.82
N GLU A 182 15.76 16.47 -8.65
CA GLU A 182 16.48 17.57 -9.31
C GLU A 182 17.96 17.68 -8.87
N GLU A 183 18.32 17.08 -7.73
CA GLU A 183 19.70 17.06 -7.23
C GLU A 183 20.63 16.11 -8.01
N LEU A 184 20.13 15.20 -8.87
CA LEU A 184 20.90 14.02 -9.30
C LEU A 184 21.25 13.90 -10.79
N THR A 185 20.59 14.58 -11.74
CA THR A 185 20.90 14.39 -13.17
C THR A 185 20.60 15.63 -14.04
N SER A 186 21.56 16.03 -14.88
CA SER A 186 21.51 17.17 -15.81
C SER A 186 20.59 16.99 -17.04
N GLU A 187 19.92 15.84 -17.15
CA GLU A 187 19.04 15.51 -18.27
C GLU A 187 17.73 14.95 -17.73
N ARG A 188 16.70 15.78 -17.68
CA ARG A 188 15.31 15.35 -17.46
C ARG A 188 14.37 16.38 -18.05
N SER A 189 13.32 15.90 -18.70
CA SER A 189 12.13 16.69 -19.03
C SER A 189 11.73 17.55 -17.81
N LYS A 190 11.41 18.82 -18.04
CA LYS A 190 11.16 19.80 -16.97
C LYS A 190 10.11 19.25 -16.01
N ARG A 191 10.44 19.25 -14.72
CA ARG A 191 9.58 18.73 -13.65
C ARG A 191 8.44 19.69 -13.37
N ILE A 192 7.25 19.14 -13.18
CA ILE A 192 6.02 19.92 -12.97
C ILE A 192 5.13 19.24 -11.93
N VAL A 193 4.25 20.04 -11.34
CA VAL A 193 3.11 19.56 -10.56
C VAL A 193 1.85 19.81 -11.37
N LEU A 194 1.06 18.76 -11.56
CA LEU A 194 -0.28 18.85 -12.13
C LEU A 194 -1.31 18.97 -11.02
N ALA A 195 -2.38 19.70 -11.29
CA ALA A 195 -3.61 19.69 -10.52
C ALA A 195 -4.75 19.18 -11.41
N ALA A 196 -5.69 18.46 -10.81
CA ALA A 196 -6.91 17.99 -11.45
C ALA A 196 -8.06 18.03 -10.46
N THR A 197 -9.28 18.21 -10.97
CA THR A 197 -10.50 18.03 -10.21
C THR A 197 -10.95 16.56 -10.33
N VAL A 198 -11.44 15.99 -9.23
CA VAL A 198 -11.93 14.61 -9.19
C VAL A 198 -13.23 14.52 -8.42
N HIS A 199 -14.14 13.66 -8.87
CA HIS A 199 -15.29 13.27 -8.05
C HIS A 199 -14.87 12.19 -7.06
N LYS A 200 -15.30 12.32 -5.81
CA LYS A 200 -15.03 11.36 -4.73
C LYS A 200 -15.43 9.93 -5.11
N ALA A 201 -16.49 9.76 -5.89
CA ALA A 201 -16.96 8.46 -6.36
C ALA A 201 -15.99 7.77 -7.36
N ASP A 202 -15.12 8.52 -8.04
CA ASP A 202 -14.15 8.00 -9.01
C ASP A 202 -12.83 7.53 -8.37
N ILE A 203 -12.65 7.74 -7.06
CA ILE A 203 -11.51 7.22 -6.31
C ILE A 203 -11.62 5.70 -6.17
N VAL A 204 -10.61 4.99 -6.70
CA VAL A 204 -10.54 3.52 -6.66
C VAL A 204 -10.06 3.04 -5.30
N THR A 205 -8.98 3.60 -4.77
CA THR A 205 -8.52 3.26 -3.42
C THR A 205 -7.70 4.41 -2.85
N CYS A 206 -7.58 4.40 -1.53
CA CYS A 206 -6.64 5.21 -0.78
C CYS A 206 -5.48 4.32 -0.33
N LEU A 207 -4.29 4.90 -0.26
CA LEU A 207 -3.06 4.31 0.24
C LEU A 207 -2.42 5.33 1.18
N LEU A 208 -2.67 5.17 2.48
CA LEU A 208 -2.09 6.02 3.53
C LEU A 208 -0.70 5.57 3.96
N GLY A 209 -0.18 4.52 3.34
CA GLY A 209 1.20 4.08 3.54
C GLY A 209 2.20 5.18 3.18
N ARG A 210 3.34 5.21 3.87
CA ARG A 210 4.50 6.08 3.58
C ARG A 210 4.27 7.59 3.72
N ASN A 211 3.15 8.02 4.32
CA ASN A 211 2.76 9.43 4.48
C ASN A 211 2.55 10.19 3.15
N GLU A 212 2.24 9.45 2.07
CA GLU A 212 2.08 10.02 0.73
C GLU A 212 0.60 10.39 0.44
N TYR A 213 -0.34 9.93 1.29
CA TYR A 213 -1.77 10.20 1.15
C TYR A 213 -2.27 9.92 -0.28
N GLU A 214 -1.90 8.76 -0.82
CA GLU A 214 -2.08 8.45 -2.23
C GLU A 214 -3.53 8.03 -2.51
N PHE A 215 -4.11 8.60 -3.56
CA PHE A 215 -5.33 8.15 -4.19
C PHE A 215 -5.03 7.51 -5.55
N ILE A 216 -5.62 6.35 -5.77
CA ILE A 216 -5.61 5.68 -7.07
C ILE A 216 -6.88 6.05 -7.81
N VAL A 217 -6.72 6.60 -9.01
CA VAL A 217 -7.80 7.06 -9.87
C VAL A 217 -7.48 6.74 -11.31
N ALA A 218 -8.51 6.41 -12.09
CA ALA A 218 -8.38 6.24 -13.53
C ALA A 218 -8.27 7.63 -14.18
N PRO A 219 -7.19 7.96 -14.93
CA PRO A 219 -6.98 9.27 -15.52
C PRO A 219 -8.15 9.81 -16.35
N GLU A 220 -8.88 8.92 -17.02
CA GLU A 220 -10.05 9.27 -17.83
C GLU A 220 -11.24 9.82 -17.00
N ARG A 221 -11.17 9.72 -15.68
CA ARG A 221 -12.16 10.28 -14.72
C ARG A 221 -11.76 11.64 -14.18
N LEU A 222 -10.55 12.10 -14.46
CA LEU A 222 -10.07 13.39 -13.98
C LEU A 222 -10.59 14.52 -14.86
N LEU A 223 -10.92 15.63 -14.21
CA LEU A 223 -11.43 16.84 -14.82
C LEU A 223 -10.37 17.94 -14.72
N ASP A 224 -10.36 18.85 -15.69
CA ASP A 224 -9.56 20.09 -15.68
C ASP A 224 -8.08 19.89 -15.32
N ILE A 225 -7.43 18.87 -15.89
CA ILE A 225 -6.00 18.62 -15.67
C ILE A 225 -5.18 19.79 -16.25
N HIS A 226 -4.37 20.44 -15.41
CA HIS A 226 -3.52 21.55 -15.81
C HIS A 226 -2.20 21.57 -15.01
N VAL A 227 -1.20 22.28 -15.56
CA VAL A 227 0.05 22.55 -14.85
C VAL A 227 -0.22 23.57 -13.75
N LEU A 228 0.03 23.17 -12.50
CA LEU A 228 -0.07 24.05 -11.34
C LEU A 228 1.26 24.78 -11.11
N LEU A 229 2.37 24.05 -11.12
CA LEU A 229 3.71 24.58 -10.83
C LEU A 229 4.76 23.93 -11.75
N ASN A 230 5.81 24.69 -12.06
CA ASN A 230 7.00 24.23 -12.78
C ASN A 230 8.30 24.45 -12.01
N GLN A 231 8.18 24.83 -10.74
CA GLN A 231 9.29 25.04 -9.82
C GLN A 231 8.84 24.71 -8.40
N ARG A 232 9.79 24.26 -7.57
CA ARG A 232 9.60 23.98 -6.15
C ARG A 232 9.14 25.23 -5.38
N THR A 233 8.27 25.04 -4.38
CA THR A 233 7.91 26.07 -3.41
C THR A 233 8.39 25.66 -2.01
N ASN A 234 8.00 26.43 -0.98
CA ASN A 234 8.29 26.09 0.42
C ASN A 234 7.51 24.85 0.92
N LEU A 235 6.49 24.39 0.18
CA LEU A 235 5.72 23.20 0.55
C LEU A 235 6.58 21.93 0.49
N TYR A 236 7.50 21.83 -0.46
CA TYR A 236 8.49 20.77 -0.51
C TYR A 236 9.29 20.66 0.79
N ASP A 237 9.83 21.78 1.30
CA ASP A 237 10.64 21.80 2.51
C ASP A 237 9.84 21.36 3.73
N ILE A 238 8.61 21.85 3.85
CA ILE A 238 7.67 21.47 4.90
C ILE A 238 7.46 19.95 4.90
N TYR A 239 7.21 19.34 3.74
CA TYR A 239 7.01 17.90 3.65
C TYR A 239 8.30 17.11 3.95
N VAL A 240 9.45 17.57 3.48
CA VAL A 240 10.74 16.92 3.80
C VAL A 240 11.01 16.92 5.30
N ASP A 241 10.74 18.02 5.99
CA ASP A 241 10.90 18.11 7.44
C ASP A 241 9.90 17.21 8.18
N GLU A 242 8.62 17.20 7.78
CA GLU A 242 7.61 16.28 8.32
C GLU A 242 8.04 14.81 8.20
N VAL A 243 8.51 14.38 7.02
CA VAL A 243 8.93 13.00 6.79
C VAL A 243 10.22 12.66 7.55
N ARG A 244 11.15 13.62 7.72
CA ARG A 244 12.37 13.43 8.53
C ARG A 244 12.05 13.21 10.01
N HIS A 245 11.10 13.96 10.55
CA HIS A 245 10.69 13.84 11.95
C HIS A 245 9.95 12.55 12.29
N ILE A 246 9.41 11.85 11.28
CA ILE A 246 8.72 10.56 11.46
C ILE A 246 9.71 9.37 11.41
N ARG A 247 10.94 9.58 10.90
CA ARG A 247 11.99 8.54 10.82
C ARG A 247 12.96 8.53 12.01
N LEU A 248 12.76 9.39 13.01
CA LEU A 248 13.52 9.44 14.28
C LEU A 248 12.69 8.86 15.43
#